data_AF-A0AAE6W7F7-F1
#
_entry.id   AF-A0AAE6W7F7-F1
#
_cell.length_a   1.000
_cell.length_b   1.000
_cell.length_c   1.000
_cell.angle_alpha   90.00
_cell.angle_beta   90.00
_cell.angle_gamma   90.00
#
_symmetry.space_group_name_H-M   'P 1'
#
loop_
_entity.id
_entity.type
_entity.pdbx_description
1 polymer ?
#
loop_
_entity_poly.entity_id
_entity_poly.type
_entity_poly.pdbx_seq_one_letter_code
_entity_poly.pdbx_strand_id
1 'polypeptide(L)'
;MWGTPKNQTRLRFVQDSDEVLAALEHVLADAPESERPGLRRALAVARAARLDEDTLRTRWIDARLATVAFTGDRDSVAAVRALRKAEPTLSLTEAVALLRPPKPHS
;
A
#
# COMPACT_ATOMS: atom_id res chain seq x y z
N MET A 1 21.47 -28.80 7.11
CA MET A 1 21.56 -27.58 6.26
C MET A 1 20.20 -26.90 6.31
N TRP A 2 20.00 -25.90 7.19
CA TRP A 2 18.70 -25.23 7.34
C TRP A 2 18.57 -24.10 6.32
N GLY A 3 17.76 -24.31 5.29
CA GLY A 3 17.32 -23.24 4.39
C GLY A 3 16.28 -22.38 5.09
N THR A 4 16.66 -21.15 5.47
CA THR A 4 15.70 -20.16 5.96
C THR A 4 14.89 -19.65 4.76
N PRO A 5 13.55 -19.71 4.78
CA PRO A 5 12.74 -19.05 3.75
C PRO A 5 12.86 -17.53 3.94
N LYS A 6 13.79 -16.91 3.21
CA LYS A 6 13.99 -15.45 3.21
C LYS A 6 13.19 -14.83 2.07
N ASN A 7 11.88 -14.77 2.24
CA ASN A 7 11.01 -13.97 1.37
C ASN A 7 9.85 -13.38 2.19
N GLN A 8 10.20 -12.73 3.30
CA GLN A 8 9.31 -11.75 3.91
C GLN A 8 9.71 -10.39 3.33
N THR A 9 8.93 -9.89 2.39
CA THR A 9 9.04 -8.50 1.96
C THR A 9 8.85 -7.62 3.17
N ARG A 10 9.89 -6.86 3.57
CA ARG A 10 9.85 -6.04 4.79
C ARG A 10 9.03 -4.77 4.65
N LEU A 11 8.52 -4.47 3.45
CA LEU A 11 7.65 -3.33 3.21
C LEU A 11 6.26 -3.59 3.80
N ARG A 12 5.82 -2.65 4.63
CA ARG A 12 4.42 -2.52 5.07
C ARG A 12 3.87 -1.26 4.45
N PHE A 13 2.73 -1.38 3.76
CA PHE A 13 1.99 -0.22 3.29
C PHE A 13 1.13 0.31 4.44
N VAL A 14 1.24 1.61 4.69
CA VAL A 14 0.44 2.33 5.70
C VAL A 14 -0.37 3.37 4.94
N GLN A 15 -1.62 3.57 5.37
CA GLN A 15 -2.49 4.60 4.84
C GLN A 15 -3.14 5.34 6.00
N ASP A 16 -3.17 6.68 5.90
CA ASP A 16 -3.73 7.55 6.94
C ASP A 16 -5.22 7.30 7.18
N SER A 17 -5.91 6.66 6.22
CA SER A 17 -7.31 6.28 6.35
C SER A 17 -7.59 5.46 7.60
N ASP A 18 -6.67 4.60 8.04
CA ASP A 18 -6.90 3.80 9.25
C ASP A 18 -6.92 4.69 10.52
N GLU A 19 -6.05 5.69 10.61
CA GLU A 19 -6.05 6.67 11.72
C GLU A 19 -7.27 7.61 11.66
N VAL A 20 -7.64 8.07 10.47
CA VAL A 20 -8.83 8.90 10.25
C VAL A 20 -10.10 8.15 10.62
N LEU A 21 -10.20 6.86 10.27
CA LEU A 21 -11.33 6.01 10.65
C LEU A 21 -11.44 5.87 12.17
N ALA A 22 -10.33 5.59 12.85
CA ALA A 22 -10.30 5.48 14.30
C ALA A 22 -10.72 6.79 14.98
N ALA A 23 -10.25 7.94 14.48
CA ALA A 23 -10.65 9.26 14.99
C ALA A 23 -12.16 9.52 14.79
N LEU A 24 -12.70 9.22 13.61
CA LEU A 24 -14.14 9.39 13.33
C LEU A 24 -15.02 8.47 14.18
N GLU A 25 -14.58 7.23 14.41
CA GLU A 25 -15.29 6.27 15.28
C GLU A 25 -15.29 6.72 16.73
N HIS A 26 -14.17 7.24 17.22
CA HIS A 26 -14.07 7.81 18.56
C HIS A 26 -15.02 9.00 18.74
N VAL A 27 -14.99 9.97 17.82
CA VAL A 27 -15.86 11.15 17.91
C VAL A 27 -17.35 10.76 17.79
N LEU A 28 -17.69 9.79 16.93
CA LEU A 28 -19.07 9.33 16.77
C LEU A 28 -19.65 8.64 18.02
N ALA A 29 -18.79 8.01 18.84
CA ALA A 29 -19.21 7.38 20.08
C ALA A 29 -19.82 8.41 21.05
N ASP A 30 -19.19 9.58 21.16
CA ASP A 30 -19.54 10.65 22.10
C ASP A 30 -20.41 11.76 21.49
N ALA A 31 -20.67 11.71 20.18
CA ALA A 31 -21.36 12.78 19.46
C ALA A 31 -22.83 12.95 19.87
N PRO A 32 -23.33 14.21 19.97
CA PRO A 32 -24.74 14.49 20.17
C PRO A 32 -25.57 14.08 18.95
N GLU A 33 -26.85 13.79 19.15
CA GLU A 33 -27.74 13.26 18.10
C GLU A 33 -27.81 14.15 16.85
N SER A 34 -27.66 15.46 17.01
CA SER A 34 -27.61 16.42 15.91
C SER A 34 -26.42 16.22 14.96
N GLU A 35 -25.29 15.72 15.44
CA GLU A 35 -24.05 15.56 14.66
C GLU A 35 -23.84 14.13 14.15
N ARG A 36 -24.51 13.14 14.76
CA ARG A 36 -24.38 11.72 14.40
C ARG A 36 -24.62 11.42 12.91
N PRO A 37 -25.64 11.98 12.23
CA PRO A 37 -25.85 11.71 10.81
C PRO A 37 -24.66 12.15 9.94
N GLY A 38 -24.10 13.32 10.23
CA GLY A 38 -22.94 13.86 9.51
C GLY A 38 -21.68 13.02 9.72
N LEU A 39 -21.39 12.64 10.97
CA LEU A 39 -20.24 11.80 11.31
C LEU A 39 -20.35 10.39 10.72
N ARG A 40 -21.56 9.79 10.70
CA ARG A 40 -21.80 8.51 10.02
C ARG A 40 -21.54 8.60 8.51
N ARG A 41 -21.94 9.72 7.89
CA ARG A 41 -21.66 9.97 6.46
C ARG A 41 -20.16 10.11 6.21
N ALA A 42 -19.46 10.88 7.03
CA ALA A 42 -18.01 11.05 6.96
C ALA A 42 -17.28 9.70 7.11
N LEU A 43 -17.68 8.89 8.09
CA LEU A 43 -17.14 7.55 8.30
C LEU A 43 -17.37 6.64 7.08
N ALA A 44 -18.55 6.69 6.48
CA ALA A 44 -18.83 5.93 5.26
C ALA A 44 -17.94 6.36 4.08
N VAL A 45 -17.70 7.66 3.91
CA VAL A 45 -16.79 8.19 2.88
C VAL A 45 -15.35 7.76 3.15
N ALA A 46 -14.87 7.87 4.39
CA ALA A 46 -13.53 7.46 4.76
C ALA A 46 -13.31 5.95 4.53
N ARG A 47 -14.29 5.11 4.85
CA ARG A 47 -14.24 3.66 4.58
C ARG A 47 -14.17 3.36 3.10
N ALA A 48 -14.94 4.09 2.28
CA ALA A 48 -14.93 3.93 0.84
C ALA A 48 -13.63 4.44 0.19
N ALA A 49 -12.92 5.36 0.83
CA ALA A 49 -11.64 5.88 0.36
C ALA A 49 -10.44 4.96 0.67
N ARG A 50 -10.62 3.99 1.57
CA ARG A 50 -9.58 3.02 1.95
C ARG A 50 -9.18 2.18 0.73
N LEU A 51 -7.88 2.08 0.51
CA LEU A 51 -7.33 1.30 -0.59
C LEU A 51 -6.99 -0.11 -0.10
N ASP A 52 -7.18 -1.10 -0.98
CA ASP A 52 -6.59 -2.41 -0.79
C ASP A 52 -5.06 -2.35 -0.90
N GLU A 53 -4.41 -3.38 -0.35
CA GLU A 53 -2.95 -3.44 -0.30
C GLU A 53 -2.32 -3.49 -1.70
N ASP A 54 -3.00 -4.08 -2.69
CA ASP A 54 -2.53 -4.18 -4.06
C ASP A 54 -2.50 -2.83 -4.78
N THR A 55 -3.50 -2.00 -4.54
CA THR A 55 -3.59 -0.63 -5.03
C THR A 55 -2.51 0.23 -4.38
N LEU A 56 -2.30 0.09 -3.06
CA LEU A 56 -1.21 0.77 -2.36
C LEU A 56 0.16 0.38 -2.90
N ARG A 57 0.40 -0.93 -3.06
CA ARG A 57 1.62 -1.47 -3.66
C ARG A 57 1.85 -0.92 -5.06
N THR A 58 0.83 -0.91 -5.90
CA THR A 58 0.91 -0.39 -7.27
C THR A 58 1.27 1.10 -7.28
N ARG A 59 0.57 1.92 -6.50
CA ARG A 59 0.87 3.36 -6.37
C ARG A 59 2.29 3.60 -5.88
N TRP A 60 2.75 2.82 -4.91
CA TRP A 60 4.10 2.94 -4.38
C TRP A 60 5.16 2.61 -5.44
N ILE A 61 4.98 1.51 -6.18
CA ILE A 61 5.88 1.13 -7.29
C ILE A 61 5.94 2.25 -8.33
N ASP A 62 4.79 2.80 -8.70
CA ASP A 62 4.69 3.86 -9.72
C ASP A 62 5.40 5.12 -9.28
N ALA A 63 5.19 5.52 -8.02
CA ALA A 63 5.90 6.64 -7.41
C ALA A 63 7.42 6.41 -7.40
N ARG A 64 7.89 5.19 -7.08
CA ARG A 64 9.33 4.87 -7.09
C ARG A 64 9.91 4.85 -8.50
N LEU A 65 9.24 4.26 -9.48
CA LEU A 65 9.73 4.23 -10.86
C LEU A 65 9.77 5.64 -11.48
N ALA A 66 8.84 6.51 -11.10
CA ALA A 66 8.84 7.90 -11.51
C ALA A 66 10.07 8.69 -11.01
N THR A 67 10.60 8.41 -9.81
CA THR A 67 11.80 9.12 -9.30
C THR A 67 13.05 8.86 -10.14
N VAL A 68 13.07 7.76 -10.90
CA VAL A 68 14.16 7.41 -11.82
C VAL A 68 13.76 7.55 -13.29
N ALA A 69 12.64 8.22 -13.56
CA ALA A 69 12.08 8.44 -14.90
C ALA A 69 11.94 7.17 -15.76
N PHE A 70 11.64 6.04 -15.11
CA PHE A 70 11.45 4.77 -15.82
C PHE A 70 10.06 4.73 -16.46
N THR A 71 10.02 4.53 -17.78
CA THR A 71 8.80 4.48 -18.60
C THR A 71 8.62 3.16 -19.36
N GLY A 72 9.48 2.16 -19.07
CA GLY A 72 9.44 0.85 -19.72
C GLY A 72 8.39 -0.09 -19.13
N ASP A 73 8.35 -1.30 -19.68
CA ASP A 73 7.45 -2.38 -19.23
C ASP A 73 7.77 -2.82 -17.78
N ARG A 74 6.73 -2.99 -16.96
CA ARG A 74 6.83 -3.41 -15.55
C ARG A 74 7.24 -4.86 -15.38
N ASP A 75 6.98 -5.70 -16.37
CA ASP A 75 7.36 -7.12 -16.36
C ASP A 75 8.83 -7.35 -16.80
N SER A 76 9.57 -6.28 -17.07
CA SER A 76 10.95 -6.34 -17.52
C SER A 76 11.97 -6.42 -16.38
N VAL A 77 13.12 -7.05 -16.65
CA VAL A 77 14.30 -6.96 -15.78
C VAL A 77 14.76 -5.51 -15.58
N ALA A 78 14.49 -4.63 -16.56
CA ALA A 78 14.78 -3.22 -16.47
C ALA A 78 13.94 -2.54 -15.36
N ALA A 79 12.67 -2.91 -15.20
CA ALA A 79 11.83 -2.42 -14.10
C ALA A 79 12.36 -2.86 -12.73
N VAL A 80 12.82 -4.10 -12.59
CA VAL A 80 13.46 -4.59 -11.35
C VAL A 80 14.69 -3.76 -11.00
N ARG A 81 15.54 -3.48 -12.00
CA ARG A 81 16.75 -2.64 -11.82
C ARG A 81 16.38 -1.20 -11.48
N ALA A 82 15.39 -0.63 -12.16
CA ALA A 82 14.91 0.73 -11.91
C ALA A 82 14.32 0.86 -10.50
N LEU A 83 13.52 -0.10 -10.06
CA LEU A 83 12.92 -0.11 -8.73
C LEU A 83 13.99 -0.17 -7.64
N ARG A 84 15.02 -1.02 -7.80
CA ARG A 84 16.15 -1.10 -6.87
C ARG A 84 17.06 0.13 -6.91
N LYS A 85 17.10 0.85 -8.04
CA LYS A 85 17.79 2.15 -8.13
C LYS A 85 17.02 3.22 -7.35
N ALA A 86 15.69 3.21 -7.44
CA ALA A 86 14.80 4.13 -6.74
C ALA A 86 14.70 3.84 -5.24
N GLU A 87 14.80 2.57 -4.84
CA GLU A 87 14.80 2.12 -3.44
C GLU A 87 15.97 1.14 -3.20
N PRO A 88 17.16 1.65 -2.84
CA PRO A 88 18.38 0.84 -2.70
C PRO A 88 18.32 -0.22 -1.60
N THR A 89 17.41 -0.06 -0.63
CA THR A 89 17.25 -1.01 0.49
C THR A 89 16.58 -2.31 0.07
N LEU A 90 15.95 -2.35 -1.11
CA LEU A 90 15.31 -3.56 -1.63
C LEU A 90 16.33 -4.61 -2.05
N SER A 91 16.17 -5.82 -1.50
CA SER A 91 16.79 -7.00 -2.07
C SER A 91 16.20 -7.32 -3.46
N LEU A 92 16.94 -8.10 -4.25
CA LEU A 92 16.46 -8.55 -5.56
C LEU A 92 15.15 -9.33 -5.46
N THR A 93 15.03 -10.21 -4.47
CA THR A 93 13.85 -11.03 -4.25
C THR A 93 12.63 -10.19 -3.88
N GLU A 94 12.81 -9.14 -3.07
CA GLU A 94 11.73 -8.21 -2.71
C GLU A 94 11.27 -7.39 -3.92
N ALA A 95 12.20 -6.86 -4.71
CA ALA A 95 11.86 -6.09 -5.91
C ALA A 95 11.08 -6.94 -6.93
N VAL A 96 11.48 -8.20 -7.13
CA VAL A 96 10.76 -9.14 -8.01
C VAL A 96 9.38 -9.49 -7.43
N ALA A 97 9.27 -9.67 -6.11
CA ALA A 97 8.00 -9.99 -5.47
C ALA A 97 6.99 -8.83 -5.58
N LEU A 98 7.45 -7.58 -5.46
CA LEU A 98 6.60 -6.38 -5.57
C LEU A 98 6.04 -6.20 -6.98
N LEU A 99 6.85 -6.43 -8.02
CA LEU A 99 6.47 -6.27 -9.42
C LEU A 99 5.60 -7.41 -9.94
N ARG A 100 5.64 -8.58 -9.31
CA ARG A 100 4.76 -9.69 -9.69
C ARG A 100 3.30 -9.34 -9.34
N PRO A 101 2.33 -9.72 -10.20
CA PRO A 101 0.94 -9.65 -9.81
C PRO A 101 0.70 -10.48 -8.53
N PRO A 102 -0.21 -10.01 -7.66
CA PRO A 102 -0.56 -10.73 -6.45
C PRO A 102 -1.14 -12.09 -6.85
N LYS A 103 -0.81 -13.13 -6.07
CA LYS A 103 -1.46 -14.43 -6.28
C LYS A 103 -2.94 -14.28 -5.89
N PRO A 104 -3.89 -14.74 -6.72
CA PRO A 104 -5.28 -14.78 -6.29
C PRO A 104 -5.38 -15.65 -5.03
N HIS A 105 -5.99 -15.12 -3.98
CA HIS A 105 -6.33 -15.89 -2.80
C HIS A 105 -7.37 -16.95 -3.21
N SER A 106 -7.01 -18.23 -3.11
CA SER A 106 -7.94 -19.37 -3.26
C SER A 106 -8.73 -19.61 -1.98
#